data_AF-A0A2V8NTU9-F1
#
_entry.id   AF-A0A2V8NTU9-F1
#
_cell.length_a   1.000
_cell.length_b   1.000
_cell.length_c   1.000
_cell.angle_alpha   90.00
_cell.angle_beta   90.00
_cell.angle_gamma   90.00
#
_symmetry.space_group_name_H-M   'P 1'
#
loop_
_entity.id
_entity.type
_entity.pdbx_description
1 polymer ?
#
loop_
_entity_poly.entity_id
_entity_poly.type
_entity_poly.pdbx_seq_one_letter_code
_entity_poly.pdbx_strand_id
1 'polypeptide(L)'
;VVQRVVEGWQLSSVFSWISGAPLTFTPGTTVTPFVLTTMGFRSANTVDLVGNLPKGSGDVVKGNGFVQYFSGLSVKQAPQPNFGGDPNLPGRFTNQVVVDKSGNMVFKNPEPGTTGNTAINMPGITGPSSLGLDMALSKKIRIAENKMFTIRADAVNFLNRPIWGNPNTNINSTTFGRITTATGNRTITFNARIDF
;
A
#
# COMPACT_ATOMS: atom_id res chain seq x y z
N VAL A 1 -49.87 6.82 15.32
CA VAL A 1 -49.08 7.04 14.07
C VAL A 1 -47.58 7.10 14.35
N VAL A 2 -47.12 7.86 15.34
CA VAL A 2 -45.69 8.02 15.67
C VAL A 2 -44.97 6.69 15.99
N GLN A 3 -45.59 5.78 16.75
CA GLN A 3 -44.98 4.51 17.14
C GLN A 3 -44.57 3.62 15.95
N ARG A 4 -45.38 3.56 14.88
CA ARG A 4 -45.07 2.79 13.65
C ARG A 4 -43.91 3.36 12.83
N VAL A 5 -43.57 4.63 13.04
CA VAL A 5 -42.46 5.29 12.33
C VAL A 5 -41.12 5.02 13.03
N VAL A 6 -41.15 4.82 14.34
CA VAL A 6 -39.95 4.70 15.19
C VAL A 6 -39.58 3.23 15.47
N GLU A 7 -40.54 2.30 15.39
CA GLU A 7 -40.28 0.87 15.61
C GLU A 7 -39.66 0.16 14.39
N GLY A 8 -39.02 -0.99 14.64
CA GLY A 8 -38.57 -1.91 13.59
C GLY A 8 -37.26 -1.55 12.88
N TRP A 9 -36.56 -0.51 13.32
CA TRP A 9 -35.21 -0.19 12.84
C TRP A 9 -34.15 -1.11 13.43
N GLN A 10 -33.25 -1.61 12.59
CA GLN A 10 -32.05 -2.34 12.99
C GLN A 10 -30.85 -1.75 12.27
N LEU A 11 -29.86 -1.32 13.02
CA LEU A 11 -28.59 -0.80 12.53
C LEU A 11 -27.48 -1.77 12.91
N SER A 12 -26.62 -2.11 11.96
CA SER A 12 -25.36 -2.80 12.23
C SER A 12 -24.21 -2.07 11.54
N SER A 13 -23.02 -2.17 12.14
CA SER A 13 -21.81 -1.59 11.59
C SER A 13 -20.62 -2.47 11.91
N VAL A 14 -19.67 -2.54 10.99
CA VAL A 14 -18.39 -3.21 11.16
C VAL A 14 -17.29 -2.20 10.92
N PHE A 15 -16.47 -1.96 11.94
CA PHE A 15 -15.25 -1.18 11.83
C PHE A 15 -14.06 -2.11 11.70
N SER A 16 -13.17 -1.82 10.75
CA SER A 16 -11.92 -2.55 10.56
C SER A 16 -10.75 -1.60 10.46
N TRP A 17 -9.67 -1.92 11.17
CA TRP A 17 -8.37 -1.28 11.02
C TRP A 17 -7.31 -2.35 10.87
N ILE A 18 -6.65 -2.36 9.72
CA ILE A 18 -5.68 -3.38 9.35
C ILE A 18 -4.37 -2.65 9.04
N SER A 19 -3.29 -3.05 9.70
CA SER A 19 -1.96 -2.55 9.38
C SER A 19 -1.55 -2.99 7.98
N GLY A 20 -0.75 -2.18 7.29
CA GLY A 20 -0.26 -2.53 5.97
C GLY A 20 0.71 -3.72 6.00
N ALA A 21 0.87 -4.37 4.85
CA ALA A 21 1.81 -5.47 4.69
C ALA A 21 3.27 -5.01 4.94
N PRO A 22 4.15 -5.86 5.47
CA PRO A 22 5.57 -5.52 5.59
C PRO A 22 6.19 -5.30 4.19
N LEU A 23 7.13 -4.36 4.10
CA LEU A 23 7.78 -3.99 2.85
C LEU A 23 9.23 -4.48 2.81
N THR A 24 9.70 -4.77 1.59
CA THR A 24 11.09 -5.08 1.28
C THR A 24 11.57 -4.13 0.20
N PHE A 25 12.74 -3.51 0.39
CA PHE A 25 13.39 -2.70 -0.62
C PHE A 25 14.26 -3.57 -1.52
N THR A 26 14.22 -3.30 -2.82
CA THR A 26 14.91 -4.12 -3.82
C THR A 26 15.80 -3.29 -4.75
N PRO A 27 16.97 -3.80 -5.15
CA PRO A 27 17.85 -3.21 -6.15
C PRO A 27 17.49 -3.69 -7.57
N GLY A 28 16.48 -3.10 -8.22
CA GLY A 28 16.19 -3.33 -9.65
C GLY A 28 14.84 -3.97 -10.00
N THR A 29 14.57 -4.10 -11.31
CA THR A 29 13.29 -4.56 -11.85
C THR A 29 13.12 -6.06 -11.69
N THR A 30 12.14 -6.43 -10.88
CA THR A 30 11.36 -7.66 -11.01
C THR A 30 12.18 -8.94 -10.94
N VAL A 31 12.59 -9.28 -9.73
CA VAL A 31 12.26 -10.62 -9.26
C VAL A 31 11.53 -10.45 -7.96
N THR A 32 10.29 -10.92 -7.92
CA THR A 32 9.68 -11.34 -6.68
C THR A 32 10.73 -12.18 -5.92
N PRO A 33 10.74 -12.21 -4.59
CA PRO A 33 11.66 -13.07 -3.84
C PRO A 33 11.46 -14.59 -4.11
N PHE A 34 10.67 -14.96 -5.13
CA PHE A 34 10.22 -16.30 -5.49
C PHE A 34 10.50 -16.69 -6.96
N VAL A 35 11.58 -16.21 -7.60
CA VAL A 35 12.01 -16.76 -8.89
C VAL A 35 13.21 -17.67 -8.70
N LEU A 36 13.00 -18.97 -8.92
CA LEU A 36 14.03 -19.98 -9.07
C LEU A 36 14.65 -19.83 -10.48
N THR A 37 15.78 -19.14 -10.59
CA THR A 37 16.60 -19.17 -11.81
C THR A 37 17.35 -20.50 -11.89
N THR A 38 18.01 -20.80 -13.02
CA THR A 38 18.68 -22.08 -13.35
C THR A 38 19.73 -22.59 -12.33
N MET A 39 19.99 -21.83 -11.26
CA MET A 39 20.85 -22.22 -10.13
C MET A 39 20.16 -22.20 -8.76
N GLY A 40 18.85 -22.02 -8.68
CA GLY A 40 18.07 -22.27 -7.48
C GLY A 40 18.33 -21.37 -6.26
N PHE A 41 19.09 -20.29 -6.38
CA PHE A 41 19.33 -19.37 -5.27
C PHE A 41 18.10 -18.50 -5.04
N ARG A 42 17.59 -18.50 -3.80
CA ARG A 42 16.76 -17.39 -3.34
C ARG A 42 17.61 -16.13 -3.49
N SER A 43 17.26 -15.28 -4.44
CA SER A 43 17.91 -13.99 -4.59
C SER A 43 17.51 -13.14 -3.39
N ALA A 44 18.28 -13.21 -2.30
CA ALA A 44 18.25 -12.26 -1.20
C ALA A 44 18.83 -10.92 -1.64
N ASN A 45 18.44 -10.43 -2.82
CA ASN A 45 18.86 -9.14 -3.33
C ASN A 45 18.01 -8.09 -2.62
N THR A 46 18.27 -7.90 -1.33
CA THR A 46 17.83 -6.74 -0.59
C THR A 46 18.84 -5.62 -0.82
N VAL A 47 18.50 -4.40 -0.40
CA VAL A 47 19.38 -3.24 -0.54
C VAL A 47 20.37 -3.16 0.63
N ASP A 48 21.42 -2.38 0.46
CA ASP A 48 22.26 -1.98 1.59
C ASP A 48 21.71 -0.71 2.23
N LEU A 49 21.40 -0.81 3.52
CA LEU A 49 21.16 0.32 4.40
C LEU A 49 22.51 0.90 4.82
N VAL A 50 22.78 2.12 4.38
CA VAL A 50 24.04 2.86 4.66
C VAL A 50 23.81 4.09 5.54
N GLY A 51 22.57 4.49 5.74
CA GLY A 51 22.18 5.62 6.58
C GLY A 51 21.01 5.29 7.49
N ASN A 52 20.55 6.28 8.25
CA ASN A 52 19.40 6.12 9.13
C ASN A 52 18.10 6.31 8.35
N LEU A 53 17.20 5.33 8.45
CA LEU A 53 15.82 5.49 8.03
C LEU A 53 15.10 6.46 8.99
N PRO A 54 14.45 7.51 8.47
CA PRO A 54 13.61 8.38 9.30
C PRO A 54 12.53 7.55 10.02
N LYS A 55 12.37 7.75 11.33
CA LYS A 55 11.28 7.10 12.07
C LYS A 55 9.92 7.52 11.47
N GLY A 56 9.03 6.55 11.27
CA GLY A 56 7.71 6.82 10.67
C GLY A 56 7.76 7.22 9.20
N SER A 57 8.75 6.73 8.44
CA SER A 57 8.95 7.09 7.03
C SER A 57 7.78 6.77 6.09
N GLY A 58 6.76 6.04 6.55
CA GLY A 58 5.58 5.68 5.76
C GLY A 58 4.37 6.54 6.12
N ASP A 59 4.03 7.49 5.25
CA ASP A 59 2.76 8.20 5.31
C ASP A 59 2.22 8.47 3.91
N VAL A 60 0.93 8.29 3.71
CA VAL A 60 0.29 8.47 2.40
C VAL A 60 0.08 9.96 2.14
N VAL A 61 0.97 10.54 1.33
CA VAL A 61 0.89 11.92 0.90
C VAL A 61 0.36 12.00 -0.53
N LYS A 62 -0.79 12.64 -0.70
CA LYS A 62 -1.37 12.93 -2.01
C LYS A 62 -0.67 14.17 -2.59
N GLY A 63 0.15 13.97 -3.61
CA GLY A 63 0.82 15.04 -4.35
C GLY A 63 0.04 15.46 -5.59
N ASN A 64 0.64 16.36 -6.38
CA ASN A 64 0.04 16.86 -7.62
C ASN A 64 0.14 15.80 -8.74
N GLY A 65 -0.86 14.92 -8.85
CA GLY A 65 -0.97 13.89 -9.89
C GLY A 65 -0.39 12.51 -9.54
N PHE A 66 0.15 12.32 -8.34
CA PHE A 66 0.59 11.00 -7.84
C PHE A 66 0.48 10.94 -6.32
N VAL A 67 0.47 9.71 -5.78
CA VAL A 67 0.48 9.46 -4.33
C VAL A 67 1.87 8.96 -3.94
N GLN A 68 2.48 9.57 -2.94
CA GLN A 68 3.80 9.24 -2.41
C GLN A 68 3.67 8.67 -0.99
N TYR A 69 4.44 7.63 -0.67
CA TYR A 69 4.46 7.03 0.66
C TYR A 69 5.69 7.40 1.49
N PHE A 70 6.86 7.46 0.83
CA PHE A 70 8.10 7.89 1.48
C PHE A 70 8.33 9.37 1.17
N SER A 71 7.78 10.27 1.99
CA SER A 71 7.87 11.73 1.76
C SER A 71 9.25 12.33 2.11
N GLY A 72 10.04 11.62 2.91
CA GLY A 72 11.40 12.01 3.30
C GLY A 72 12.51 11.36 2.50
N LEU A 73 12.17 10.53 1.50
CA LEU A 73 13.12 9.78 0.71
C LEU A 73 12.93 10.06 -0.78
N SER A 74 14.03 10.18 -1.50
CA SER A 74 14.03 10.39 -2.94
C SER A 74 15.15 9.60 -3.60
N VAL A 75 15.05 9.35 -4.91
CA VAL A 75 16.10 8.66 -5.66
C VAL A 75 17.04 9.66 -6.33
N LYS A 76 18.33 9.36 -6.32
CA LYS A 76 19.39 10.07 -7.04
C LYS A 76 20.27 9.07 -7.77
N GLN A 77 20.90 9.48 -8.87
CA GLN A 77 21.91 8.65 -9.53
C GLN A 77 23.01 8.28 -8.54
N ALA A 78 23.40 7.01 -8.53
CA ALA A 78 24.46 6.52 -7.67
C ALA A 78 25.81 7.11 -8.11
N PRO A 79 26.75 7.33 -7.18
CA PRO A 79 28.13 7.62 -7.54
C PRO A 79 28.68 6.52 -8.45
N GLN A 80 29.35 6.91 -9.53
CA GLN A 80 29.91 5.95 -10.47
C GLN A 80 31.07 5.19 -9.79
N PRO A 81 31.07 3.85 -9.83
CA PRO A 81 32.20 3.07 -9.36
C PRO A 81 33.40 3.24 -10.30
N ASN A 82 34.58 2.85 -9.83
CA ASN A 82 35.76 2.82 -10.69
C ASN A 82 35.64 1.66 -11.69
N PHE A 83 35.40 1.98 -12.96
CA PHE A 83 35.29 1.00 -14.06
C PHE A 83 36.65 0.57 -14.63
N GLY A 84 37.75 0.75 -13.91
CA GLY A 84 39.09 0.34 -14.36
C GLY A 84 39.58 1.11 -15.59
N GLY A 85 39.07 2.31 -15.84
CA GLY A 85 39.44 3.14 -16.99
C GLY A 85 38.67 2.87 -18.28
N ASP A 86 37.69 1.97 -18.29
CA ASP A 86 36.83 1.76 -19.47
C ASP A 86 35.99 3.02 -19.76
N PRO A 87 36.08 3.60 -20.99
CA PRO A 87 35.36 4.83 -21.32
C PRO A 87 33.86 4.65 -21.62
N ASN A 88 33.39 3.42 -21.85
CA ASN A 88 32.01 3.12 -22.27
C ASN A 88 31.10 2.72 -21.10
N LEU A 89 31.65 2.09 -20.07
CA LEU A 89 30.89 1.63 -18.90
C LEU A 89 30.23 2.75 -18.06
N PRO A 90 30.85 3.93 -17.85
CA PRO A 90 30.23 5.02 -17.10
C PRO A 90 28.88 5.47 -17.67
N GLY A 91 28.75 5.49 -19.01
CA GLY A 91 27.51 5.88 -19.70
C GLY A 91 26.40 4.82 -19.66
N ARG A 92 26.71 3.60 -19.22
CA ARG A 92 25.75 2.48 -19.07
C ARG A 92 25.33 2.25 -17.63
N PHE A 93 25.91 2.97 -16.68
CA PHE A 93 25.57 2.86 -15.26
C PHE A 93 24.27 3.60 -14.96
N THR A 94 23.22 2.84 -14.64
CA THR A 94 21.87 3.36 -14.39
C THR A 94 21.41 3.20 -12.94
N ASN A 95 22.29 2.67 -12.07
CA ASN A 95 21.97 2.43 -10.67
C ASN A 95 21.69 3.74 -9.95
N GLN A 96 20.72 3.69 -9.06
CA GLN A 96 20.32 4.80 -8.22
C GLN A 96 20.58 4.48 -6.75
N VAL A 97 20.55 5.51 -5.93
CA VAL A 97 20.57 5.44 -4.47
C VAL A 97 19.35 6.18 -3.94
N VAL A 98 18.84 5.73 -2.80
CA VAL A 98 17.82 6.48 -2.06
C VAL A 98 18.52 7.39 -1.08
N VAL A 99 18.16 8.67 -1.10
CA VAL A 99 18.68 9.71 -0.21
C VAL A 99 17.59 10.28 0.68
N ASP A 100 17.99 10.74 1.86
CA ASP A 100 17.13 11.53 2.74
C ASP A 100 16.94 12.96 2.22
N LYS A 101 16.15 13.78 2.94
CA LYS A 101 15.93 15.21 2.60
C LYS A 101 17.21 16.05 2.60
N SER A 102 18.24 15.63 3.32
CA SER A 102 19.54 16.31 3.40
C SER A 102 20.50 15.85 2.29
N GLY A 103 20.12 14.85 1.50
CA GLY A 103 20.94 14.27 0.45
C GLY A 103 21.89 13.17 0.93
N ASN A 104 21.79 12.73 2.19
CA ASN A 104 22.59 11.61 2.68
C ASN A 104 22.03 10.30 2.11
N MET A 105 22.92 9.41 1.69
CA MET A 105 22.52 8.09 1.22
C MET A 105 21.92 7.28 2.37
N VAL A 106 20.73 6.73 2.13
CA VAL A 106 20.03 5.82 3.05
C VAL A 106 20.11 4.40 2.50
N PHE A 107 19.77 4.21 1.22
CA PHE A 107 19.87 2.92 0.55
C PHE A 107 20.77 2.98 -0.68
N LYS A 108 21.58 1.94 -0.87
CA LYS A 108 22.34 1.70 -2.09
C LYS A 108 22.15 0.27 -2.60
N ASN A 109 22.54 0.05 -3.85
CA ASN A 109 22.68 -1.29 -4.39
C ASN A 109 23.88 -1.98 -3.72
N PRO A 110 23.78 -3.27 -3.36
CA PRO A 110 24.91 -4.05 -2.87
C PRO A 110 26.04 -4.12 -3.90
N GLU A 111 27.27 -4.30 -3.42
CA GLU A 111 28.44 -4.43 -4.29
C GLU A 111 28.45 -5.79 -5.01
N PRO A 112 29.04 -5.89 -6.22
CA PRO A 112 29.10 -7.15 -6.94
C PRO A 112 29.70 -8.28 -6.09
N GLY A 113 29.00 -9.42 -6.04
CA GLY A 113 29.41 -10.56 -5.22
C GLY A 113 29.01 -10.49 -3.75
N THR A 114 28.27 -9.44 -3.35
CA THR A 114 27.71 -9.31 -1.99
C THR A 114 26.19 -9.34 -2.01
N THR A 115 25.62 -9.83 -0.92
CA THR A 115 24.18 -9.77 -0.64
C THR A 115 23.89 -8.50 0.16
N GLY A 116 22.71 -7.91 -0.04
CA GLY A 116 22.29 -6.74 0.73
C GLY A 116 22.22 -6.99 2.24
N ASN A 117 22.47 -5.94 3.01
CA ASN A 117 22.47 -6.00 4.48
C ASN A 117 21.08 -5.82 5.12
N THR A 118 20.04 -5.52 4.34
CA THR A 118 18.67 -5.34 4.87
C THR A 118 17.90 -6.66 4.93
N ALA A 119 17.02 -6.77 5.93
CA ALA A 119 16.13 -7.90 6.07
C ALA A 119 15.02 -7.88 5.01
N ILE A 120 14.62 -9.08 4.55
CA ILE A 120 13.33 -9.25 3.87
C ILE A 120 12.23 -8.92 4.89
N ASN A 121 11.23 -8.14 4.49
CA ASN A 121 10.17 -7.61 5.36
C ASN A 121 10.77 -6.79 6.51
N MET A 122 11.37 -5.64 6.17
CA MET A 122 12.12 -4.83 7.13
C MET A 122 11.26 -4.52 8.37
N PRO A 123 11.77 -4.80 9.59
CA PRO A 123 11.05 -4.52 10.81
C PRO A 123 10.67 -3.04 10.91
N GLY A 124 9.39 -2.77 11.20
CA GLY A 124 8.88 -1.41 11.34
C GLY A 124 8.61 -0.67 10.02
N ILE A 125 8.84 -1.29 8.87
CA ILE A 125 8.48 -0.73 7.56
C ILE A 125 7.30 -1.51 6.99
N THR A 126 6.12 -0.95 7.14
CA THR A 126 4.86 -1.48 6.58
C THR A 126 4.34 -0.55 5.49
N GLY A 127 3.52 -1.11 4.61
CA GLY A 127 2.73 -0.35 3.64
C GLY A 127 1.60 0.43 4.31
N PRO A 128 0.81 1.17 3.50
CA PRO A 128 -0.33 1.91 4.00
C PRO A 128 -1.30 1.04 4.79
N SER A 129 -1.73 1.49 5.97
CA SER A 129 -2.83 0.85 6.70
C SER A 129 -4.17 1.11 5.99
N SER A 130 -5.11 0.18 6.11
CA SER A 130 -6.48 0.35 5.64
C SER A 130 -7.45 0.56 6.79
N LEU A 131 -8.41 1.45 6.58
CA LEU A 131 -9.50 1.73 7.51
C LEU A 131 -10.81 1.57 6.77
N GLY A 132 -11.64 0.65 7.27
CA GLY A 132 -12.94 0.32 6.70
C GLY A 132 -14.08 0.57 7.69
N LEU A 133 -15.21 1.01 7.15
CA LEU A 133 -16.48 1.07 7.87
C LEU A 133 -17.58 0.57 6.94
N ASP A 134 -18.18 -0.55 7.29
CA ASP A 134 -19.33 -1.09 6.61
C ASP A 134 -20.56 -0.93 7.50
N MET A 135 -21.70 -0.61 6.91
CA MET A 135 -22.94 -0.33 7.65
C MET A 135 -24.13 -1.00 6.97
N ALA A 136 -25.08 -1.48 7.76
CA ALA A 136 -26.36 -1.93 7.26
C ALA A 136 -27.49 -1.35 8.12
N LEU A 137 -28.54 -0.88 7.44
CA LEU A 137 -29.74 -0.35 8.06
C LEU A 137 -30.94 -1.09 7.49
N SER A 138 -31.80 -1.62 8.34
CA SER A 138 -33.05 -2.23 7.92
C SER A 138 -34.22 -1.72 8.73
N LYS A 139 -35.39 -1.69 8.10
CA LYS A 139 -36.65 -1.32 8.73
C LYS A 139 -37.72 -2.31 8.35
N LYS A 140 -38.43 -2.83 9.36
CA LYS A 140 -39.63 -3.64 9.18
C LYS A 140 -40.87 -2.80 9.44
N ILE A 141 -41.81 -2.82 8.50
CA ILE A 141 -43.05 -2.05 8.50
C ILE A 141 -44.22 -3.03 8.39
N ARG A 142 -45.06 -3.10 9.42
CA ARG A 142 -46.30 -3.89 9.37
C ARG A 142 -47.34 -3.14 8.55
N ILE A 143 -47.70 -3.68 7.38
CA ILE A 143 -48.70 -3.08 6.48
C ILE A 143 -50.11 -3.51 6.87
N ALA A 144 -50.30 -4.81 7.13
CA ALA A 144 -51.57 -5.41 7.55
C ALA A 144 -51.33 -6.51 8.59
N GLU A 145 -52.39 -7.17 9.06
CA GLU A 145 -52.29 -8.20 10.11
C GLU A 145 -51.35 -9.35 9.72
N ASN A 146 -51.38 -9.77 8.45
CA ASN A 146 -50.53 -10.84 7.91
C ASN A 146 -49.51 -10.35 6.86
N LYS A 147 -49.28 -9.04 6.73
CA LYS A 147 -48.36 -8.48 5.71
C LYS A 147 -47.25 -7.63 6.33
N MET A 148 -46.00 -7.98 6.02
CA MET A 148 -44.80 -7.26 6.47
C MET A 148 -44.02 -6.76 5.26
N PHE A 149 -43.51 -5.54 5.36
CA PHE A 149 -42.60 -4.97 4.38
C PHE A 149 -41.27 -4.62 5.02
N THR A 150 -40.19 -5.10 4.44
CA THR A 150 -38.83 -4.83 4.91
C THR A 150 -38.07 -4.04 3.86
N ILE A 151 -37.51 -2.89 4.26
CA ILE A 151 -36.51 -2.16 3.48
C ILE A 151 -35.16 -2.35 4.15
N ARG A 152 -34.11 -2.57 3.35
CA ARG A 152 -32.74 -2.65 3.81
C ARG A 152 -31.81 -1.85 2.90
N ALA A 153 -30.83 -1.18 3.49
CA ALA A 153 -29.72 -0.54 2.82
C ALA A 153 -28.41 -1.08 3.40
N ASP A 154 -27.55 -1.59 2.55
CA ASP A 154 -26.21 -2.07 2.89
C ASP A 154 -25.18 -1.15 2.24
N ALA A 155 -24.23 -0.64 3.02
CA ALA A 155 -23.16 0.24 2.55
C ALA A 155 -21.81 -0.38 2.89
N VAL A 156 -21.05 -0.74 1.85
CA VAL A 156 -19.64 -1.17 1.94
C VAL A 156 -18.75 0.04 1.71
N ASN A 157 -17.74 0.21 2.56
CA ASN A 157 -16.89 1.39 2.65
C ASN A 157 -17.72 2.69 2.74
N PHE A 158 -18.56 2.78 3.76
CA PHE A 158 -19.43 3.93 4.02
C PHE A 158 -18.67 5.27 4.06
N LEU A 159 -17.45 5.28 4.62
CA LEU A 159 -16.57 6.45 4.69
C LEU A 159 -15.95 6.84 3.34
N ASN A 160 -16.11 6.02 2.29
CA ASN A 160 -15.52 6.21 0.98
C ASN A 160 -13.99 6.44 1.04
N ARG A 161 -13.30 5.71 1.92
CA ARG A 161 -11.85 5.80 2.06
C ARG A 161 -11.17 4.84 1.08
N PRO A 162 -10.21 5.31 0.25
CA PRO A 162 -9.47 4.42 -0.63
C PRO A 162 -8.57 3.50 0.20
N ILE A 163 -8.48 2.25 -0.23
CA ILE A 163 -7.52 1.26 0.26
C ILE A 163 -6.31 1.32 -0.67
N TRP A 164 -5.22 1.90 -0.19
CA TRP A 164 -4.01 2.08 -0.98
C TRP A 164 -3.27 0.75 -1.17
N GLY A 165 -2.72 0.54 -2.36
CA GLY A 165 -1.74 -0.52 -2.59
C GLY A 165 -0.37 -0.18 -1.99
N ASN A 166 0.57 -1.11 -2.13
CA ASN A 166 1.93 -0.91 -1.67
C ASN A 166 2.68 0.09 -2.59
N PRO A 167 3.58 0.90 -2.01
CA PRO A 167 4.44 1.77 -2.80
C PRO A 167 5.48 0.96 -3.60
N ASN A 168 6.02 1.57 -4.65
CA ASN A 168 7.18 1.04 -5.35
C ASN A 168 8.42 1.10 -4.44
N THR A 169 8.99 -0.06 -4.10
CA THR A 169 10.16 -0.18 -3.21
C THR A 169 11.47 -0.45 -3.97
N ASN A 170 11.45 -0.41 -5.31
CA ASN A 170 12.64 -0.57 -6.12
C ASN A 170 13.46 0.72 -6.12
N ILE A 171 14.67 0.67 -5.55
CA ILE A 171 15.54 1.84 -5.39
C ILE A 171 16.09 2.39 -6.71
N ASN A 172 16.08 1.58 -7.78
CA ASN A 172 16.51 1.98 -9.13
C ASN A 172 15.34 2.53 -9.97
N SER A 173 14.15 2.68 -9.38
CA SER A 173 12.98 3.20 -10.07
C SER A 173 12.84 4.71 -9.86
N THR A 174 12.65 5.44 -10.95
CA THR A 174 12.30 6.87 -10.91
C THR A 174 10.97 7.17 -10.21
N THR A 175 10.13 6.15 -10.01
CA THR A 175 8.86 6.23 -9.28
C THR A 175 8.93 5.62 -7.89
N PHE A 176 10.13 5.49 -7.31
CA PHE A 176 10.32 5.02 -5.93
C PHE A 176 9.41 5.73 -4.93
N GLY A 177 8.78 4.94 -4.07
CA GLY A 177 7.86 5.40 -3.04
C GLY A 177 6.48 5.84 -3.56
N ARG A 178 6.22 5.78 -4.87
CA ARG A 178 4.88 6.09 -5.41
C ARG A 178 3.94 4.92 -5.26
N ILE A 179 2.69 5.22 -4.92
CA ILE A 179 1.56 4.30 -4.93
C ILE A 179 0.77 4.55 -6.21
N THR A 180 0.60 3.52 -7.03
CA THR A 180 -0.11 3.60 -8.31
C THR A 180 -1.45 2.87 -8.33
N THR A 181 -1.79 2.17 -7.24
CA THR A 181 -3.01 1.37 -7.13
C THR A 181 -3.82 1.74 -5.89
N ALA A 182 -5.14 1.68 -6.02
CA ALA A 182 -6.08 1.85 -4.92
C ALA A 182 -7.35 1.03 -5.19
N THR A 183 -7.97 0.53 -4.14
CA THR A 183 -9.24 -0.19 -4.16
C THR A 183 -10.19 0.36 -3.09
N GLY A 184 -11.28 -0.36 -2.79
CA GLY A 184 -12.24 0.04 -1.77
C GLY A 184 -13.27 1.04 -2.31
N ASN A 185 -13.90 0.76 -3.45
CA ASN A 185 -15.02 1.57 -3.90
C ASN A 185 -16.17 1.52 -2.89
N ARG A 186 -16.84 2.65 -2.65
CA ARG A 186 -18.08 2.67 -1.88
C ARG A 186 -19.20 2.09 -2.72
N THR A 187 -19.89 1.10 -2.16
CA THR A 187 -21.08 0.49 -2.78
C THR A 187 -22.23 0.58 -1.81
N ILE A 188 -23.39 1.02 -2.29
CA ILE A 188 -24.63 1.06 -1.51
C ILE A 188 -25.67 0.25 -2.26
N THR A 189 -26.23 -0.76 -1.60
CA THR A 189 -27.25 -1.65 -2.15
C THR A 189 -28.54 -1.48 -1.38
N PHE A 190 -29.64 -1.27 -2.10
CA PHE A 190 -30.97 -1.21 -1.54
C PHE A 190 -31.72 -2.51 -1.84
N ASN A 191 -32.41 -3.03 -0.83
CA ASN A 191 -33.22 -4.24 -0.91
C ASN A 191 -34.60 -3.96 -0.33
N ALA A 192 -35.64 -4.51 -0.96
CA ALA A 192 -37.00 -4.44 -0.48
C ALA A 192 -37.64 -5.84 -0.55
N ARG A 193 -38.39 -6.22 0.48
CA ARG A 193 -39.06 -7.52 0.58
C ARG A 193 -40.45 -7.36 1.15
N ILE A 194 -41.42 -8.09 0.59
CA ILE A 194 -42.79 -8.21 1.11
C ILE A 194 -43.02 -9.65 1.53
N ASP A 195 -43.51 -9.84 2.75
CA ASP A 195 -44.00 -11.12 3.28
C ASP A 195 -45.53 -11.05 3.39
N PHE A 196 -46.23 -12.12 2.95
CA PHE A 196 -47.69 -12.21 2.85
C PHE A 196 -48.21 -13.58 3.30
#